data_AF-A0A510I8X8-F1
#
_entry.id   AF-A0A510I8X8-F1
#
_cell.length_a   1.000
_cell.length_b   1.000
_cell.length_c   1.000
_cell.angle_alpha   90.00
_cell.angle_beta   90.00
_cell.angle_gamma   90.00
#
_symmetry.space_group_name_H-M   'P 1'
#
loop_
_entity.id
_entity.type
_entity.pdbx_description
1 polymer ?
#
loop_
_entity_poly.entity_id
_entity_poly.type
_entity_poly.pdbx_seq_one_letter_code
_entity_poly.pdbx_strand_id
1 'polypeptide(L)'
;MAKCNRLISKSNANEPYRIGALAADDFIRSKYPTAKLLHPQDIETSGSRPGDFDMVYEVEEPPPGEVIIVEAKGGSSPLGSRKVGNMAYQQGTAEYATEITELMLQKGKGTTEWKAARSINKAMRKKRPIRYIHTQTAISDEGRVPSVNIKEFNVEFGTN
;
A
#
# COMPACT_ATOMS: atom_id res chain seq x y z
N MET A 1 -9.38 -0.63 -17.10
CA MET A 1 -8.03 -0.04 -16.95
C MET A 1 -8.19 1.42 -16.55
N ALA A 2 -7.55 1.86 -15.46
CA ALA A 2 -7.51 3.27 -15.07
C ALA A 2 -6.33 3.97 -15.76
N LYS A 3 -6.53 5.23 -16.19
CA LYS A 3 -5.47 6.05 -16.80
C LYS A 3 -4.78 6.89 -15.72
N CYS A 4 -3.46 6.80 -15.63
CA CYS A 4 -2.62 7.68 -14.82
C CYS A 4 -2.29 8.92 -15.65
N ASN A 5 -2.68 10.12 -15.19
CA ASN A 5 -2.50 11.37 -15.94
C ASN A 5 -1.20 12.13 -15.59
N ARG A 6 -0.38 11.60 -14.66
CA ARG A 6 0.85 12.25 -14.21
C ARG A 6 2.05 11.87 -15.08
N LEU A 7 2.75 12.88 -15.60
CA LEU A 7 4.07 12.71 -16.23
C LEU A 7 5.11 12.56 -15.12
N ILE A 8 5.82 11.43 -15.07
CA ILE A 8 6.85 11.16 -14.06
C ILE A 8 8.22 11.26 -14.73
N SER A 9 9.02 12.27 -14.38
CA SER A 9 10.33 12.52 -14.97
C SER A 9 11.38 11.55 -14.42
N LYS A 10 12.12 10.86 -15.29
CA LYS A 10 13.21 9.95 -14.90
C LYS A 10 14.40 10.73 -14.33
N SER A 11 14.74 10.54 -13.06
CA SER A 11 15.99 11.09 -12.53
C SER A 11 16.78 10.17 -11.61
N ASN A 12 16.30 9.02 -11.11
CA ASN A 12 17.06 8.18 -10.15
C ASN A 12 16.83 6.65 -10.21
N ALA A 13 17.76 5.85 -9.67
CA ALA A 13 17.72 4.37 -9.66
C ALA A 13 16.46 3.73 -9.00
N ASN A 14 15.70 4.48 -8.20
CA ASN A 14 14.42 4.05 -7.61
C ASN A 14 13.19 4.38 -8.49
N GLU A 15 13.39 4.86 -9.72
CA GLU A 15 12.31 5.28 -10.63
C GLU A 15 11.18 4.26 -10.78
N PRO A 16 11.43 2.95 -10.98
CA PRO A 16 10.33 2.02 -11.20
C PRO A 16 9.37 1.94 -10.01
N TYR A 17 9.91 1.89 -8.80
CA TYR A 17 9.11 1.94 -7.59
C TYR A 17 8.33 3.25 -7.49
N ARG A 18 9.01 4.39 -7.66
CA ARG A 18 8.39 5.71 -7.55
C ARG A 18 7.25 5.90 -8.56
N ILE A 19 7.46 5.46 -9.79
CA ILE A 19 6.44 5.44 -10.84
C ILE A 19 5.24 4.58 -10.42
N GLY A 20 5.50 3.37 -9.90
CA GLY A 20 4.46 2.48 -9.40
C GLY A 20 3.67 3.08 -8.24
N ALA A 21 4.35 3.67 -7.26
CA ALA A 21 3.75 4.26 -6.07
C ALA A 21 2.90 5.50 -6.41
N LEU A 22 3.37 6.37 -7.29
CA LEU A 22 2.62 7.55 -7.74
C LEU A 22 1.37 7.16 -8.55
N ALA A 23 1.49 6.18 -9.44
CA ALA A 23 0.35 5.70 -10.21
C ALA A 23 -0.71 5.03 -9.31
N ALA A 24 -0.27 4.39 -8.22
CA ALA A 24 -1.13 3.83 -7.21
C ALA A 24 -1.83 4.92 -6.36
N ASP A 25 -1.13 5.96 -5.91
CA ASP A 25 -1.73 7.11 -5.21
C ASP A 25 -2.79 7.80 -6.09
N ASP A 26 -2.47 8.08 -7.35
CA ASP A 26 -3.42 8.66 -8.32
C ASP A 26 -4.69 7.80 -8.43
N PHE A 27 -4.54 6.47 -8.50
CA PHE A 27 -5.67 5.54 -8.54
C PHE A 27 -6.50 5.59 -7.25
N ILE A 28 -5.86 5.54 -6.08
CA ILE A 28 -6.56 5.61 -4.79
C ILE A 28 -7.32 6.92 -4.66
N ARG A 29 -6.70 8.06 -4.95
CA ARG A 29 -7.36 9.38 -4.85
C ARG A 29 -8.50 9.52 -5.84
N SER A 30 -8.38 8.94 -7.04
CA SER A 30 -9.47 8.96 -8.01
C SER A 30 -10.68 8.13 -7.55
N LYS A 31 -10.45 6.99 -6.89
CA LYS A 31 -11.53 6.08 -6.42
C LYS A 31 -12.08 6.50 -5.05
N TYR A 32 -11.23 7.08 -4.20
CA TYR A 32 -11.51 7.49 -2.83
C TYR A 32 -11.03 8.93 -2.62
N PRO A 33 -11.78 9.94 -3.11
CA PRO A 33 -11.35 11.34 -3.05
C PRO A 33 -11.12 11.88 -1.64
N THR A 34 -11.72 11.25 -0.63
CA THR A 34 -11.59 11.61 0.79
C THR A 34 -10.49 10.84 1.53
N ALA A 35 -9.76 9.95 0.83
CA ALA A 35 -8.69 9.15 1.43
C ALA A 35 -7.54 10.03 1.93
N LYS A 36 -7.19 9.86 3.19
CA LYS A 36 -6.04 10.51 3.84
C LYS A 36 -4.88 9.52 3.92
N LEU A 37 -3.74 9.89 3.35
CA LEU A 37 -2.51 9.11 3.46
C LEU A 37 -2.00 9.13 4.91
N LEU A 38 -1.80 7.95 5.51
CA LEU A 38 -1.25 7.79 6.85
C LEU A 38 0.24 7.41 6.83
N HIS A 39 0.63 6.64 5.82
CA HIS A 39 2.00 6.20 5.56
C HIS A 39 2.17 6.01 4.04
N PRO A 40 3.31 6.41 3.45
CA PRO A 40 4.47 7.03 4.10
C PRO A 40 4.24 8.53 4.33
N GLN A 41 5.25 9.24 4.83
CA GLN A 41 5.16 10.69 5.03
C GLN A 41 5.09 11.45 3.70
N ASP A 42 5.85 10.99 2.70
CA ASP A 42 5.89 11.56 1.36
C ASP A 42 6.18 10.44 0.36
N ILE A 43 5.26 10.22 -0.59
CA ILE A 43 5.36 9.13 -1.58
C ILE A 43 6.50 9.38 -2.57
N GLU A 44 6.84 10.63 -2.87
CA GLU A 44 7.86 10.96 -3.88
C GLU A 44 9.28 10.71 -3.37
N THR A 45 9.49 10.87 -2.06
CA THR A 45 10.80 10.72 -1.42
C THR A 45 10.95 9.44 -0.61
N SER A 46 9.84 8.77 -0.29
CA SER A 46 9.89 7.48 0.43
C SER A 46 10.17 6.35 -0.55
N GLY A 47 10.96 5.38 -0.12
CA GLY A 47 11.20 4.14 -0.87
C GLY A 47 10.53 2.96 -0.19
N SER A 48 10.30 1.87 -0.92
CA SER A 48 9.83 0.60 -0.35
C SER A 48 10.85 0.05 0.65
N ARG A 49 10.39 -0.44 1.79
CA ARG A 49 11.25 -1.00 2.83
C ARG A 49 10.73 -2.35 3.31
N PRO A 50 11.62 -3.31 3.62
CA PRO A 50 11.19 -4.52 4.29
C PRO A 50 10.59 -4.19 5.68
N GLY A 51 9.34 -4.59 5.91
CA GLY A 51 8.70 -4.48 7.23
C GLY A 51 7.75 -3.29 7.42
N ASP A 52 7.41 -2.59 6.34
CA ASP A 52 6.24 -1.71 6.26
C ASP A 52 5.43 -1.99 4.99
N PHE A 53 4.26 -1.37 4.87
CA PHE A 53 3.46 -1.36 3.64
C PHE A 53 3.86 -0.15 2.80
N ASP A 54 3.81 -0.26 1.46
CA ASP A 54 4.19 0.86 0.61
C ASP A 54 3.32 2.10 0.86
N MET A 55 2.00 1.94 0.99
CA MET A 55 1.11 3.01 1.45
C MET A 55 -0.05 2.48 2.32
N VAL A 56 -0.54 3.33 3.22
CA VAL A 56 -1.76 3.09 4.00
C VAL A 56 -2.60 4.36 4.02
N TYR A 57 -3.89 4.23 3.70
CA TYR A 57 -4.86 5.33 3.72
C TYR A 57 -5.97 5.06 4.72
N GLU A 58 -6.54 6.13 5.27
CA GLU A 58 -7.81 6.11 5.98
C GLU A 58 -8.87 6.89 5.22
N VAL A 59 -10.02 6.25 5.01
CA VAL A 59 -11.22 6.84 4.45
C VAL A 59 -12.23 6.95 5.58
N GLU A 60 -12.62 8.16 5.95
CA GLU A 60 -13.54 8.38 7.08
C GLU A 60 -15.01 8.36 6.65
N GLU A 61 -15.30 8.69 5.38
CA GLU A 61 -16.66 8.81 4.86
C GLU A 61 -16.88 7.97 3.58
N PRO A 62 -18.07 7.34 3.45
CA PRO A 62 -19.13 7.28 4.46
C PRO A 62 -18.77 6.36 5.65
N PRO A 63 -19.37 6.58 6.84
CA PRO A 63 -19.25 5.64 7.96
C PRO A 63 -19.66 4.22 7.53
N PRO A 64 -19.01 3.17 8.06
CA PRO A 64 -18.08 3.19 9.19
C PRO A 64 -16.65 3.64 8.85
N GLY A 65 -16.40 4.09 7.61
CA GLY A 65 -15.07 4.38 7.08
C GLY A 65 -14.24 3.11 6.88
N GLU A 66 -13.19 3.18 6.11
CA GLU A 66 -12.33 2.04 5.78
C GLU A 66 -10.83 2.39 5.87
N VAL A 67 -9.99 1.36 5.97
CA VAL A 67 -8.53 1.48 5.86
C VAL A 67 -8.11 0.76 4.58
N ILE A 68 -7.26 1.41 3.78
CA ILE A 68 -6.76 0.84 2.53
C ILE A 68 -5.26 0.65 2.66
N ILE A 69 -4.81 -0.60 2.55
CA ILE A 69 -3.40 -0.99 2.50
C ILE A 69 -3.03 -1.17 1.03
N VAL A 70 -1.92 -0.58 0.59
CA VAL A 70 -1.46 -0.66 -0.79
C VAL A 70 -0.03 -1.17 -0.87
N GLU A 71 0.18 -2.15 -1.74
CA GLU A 71 1.49 -2.61 -2.21
C GLU A 71 1.66 -2.22 -3.68
N ALA A 72 2.65 -1.37 -3.96
CA ALA A 72 2.86 -0.81 -5.27
C ALA A 72 4.09 -1.42 -5.95
N LYS A 73 3.88 -1.98 -7.14
CA LYS A 73 4.95 -2.53 -7.97
C LYS A 73 5.06 -1.76 -9.28
N GLY A 74 6.28 -1.33 -9.57
CA GLY A 74 6.66 -0.86 -10.90
C GLY A 74 7.20 -1.99 -11.77
N GLY A 75 6.81 -2.01 -13.03
CA GLY A 75 7.26 -2.99 -14.03
C GLY A 75 6.76 -4.41 -13.75
N SER A 76 7.64 -5.38 -14.02
CA SER A 76 7.33 -6.82 -13.94
C SER A 76 7.71 -7.46 -12.61
N SER A 77 7.95 -6.65 -11.56
CA SER A 77 8.37 -7.17 -10.26
C SER A 77 7.28 -8.07 -9.64
N PRO A 78 7.63 -9.28 -9.15
CA PRO A 78 6.67 -10.18 -8.55
C PRO A 78 6.18 -9.66 -7.19
N LEU A 79 5.09 -10.26 -6.70
CA LEU A 79 4.66 -10.14 -5.31
C LEU A 79 5.77 -10.59 -4.37
N GLY A 80 6.08 -9.77 -3.37
CA GLY A 80 6.99 -10.15 -2.30
C GLY A 80 6.39 -11.20 -1.37
N SER A 81 7.24 -11.93 -0.66
CA SER A 81 6.85 -12.78 0.47
C SER A 81 7.78 -12.51 1.65
N ARG A 82 7.28 -12.79 2.86
CA ARG A 82 8.04 -12.71 4.10
C ARG A 82 8.00 -14.03 4.82
N LYS A 83 9.14 -14.49 5.30
CA LYS A 83 9.25 -15.69 6.14
C LYS A 83 9.01 -15.31 7.61
N VAL A 84 8.07 -15.98 8.25
CA VAL A 84 7.76 -15.89 9.68
C VAL A 84 7.85 -17.30 10.26
N GLY A 85 8.84 -17.53 11.11
CA GLY A 85 9.19 -18.88 11.54
C GLY A 85 9.53 -19.78 10.34
N ASN A 86 8.76 -20.86 10.15
CA ASN A 86 8.93 -21.79 9.03
C ASN A 86 8.00 -21.53 7.84
N MET A 87 7.08 -20.56 7.94
CA MET A 87 6.11 -20.27 6.88
C MET A 87 6.50 -19.02 6.10
N ALA A 88 6.25 -19.02 4.80
CA ALA A 88 6.40 -17.84 3.95
C ALA A 88 5.01 -17.31 3.59
N TYR A 89 4.69 -16.10 4.03
CA TYR A 89 3.44 -15.43 3.73
C TYR A 89 3.64 -14.47 2.57
N GLN A 90 2.73 -14.52 1.61
CA GLN A 90 2.78 -13.67 0.42
C GLN A 90 2.07 -12.34 0.68
N GLN A 91 2.55 -11.26 0.07
CA GLN A 91 1.80 -10.01 0.00
C GLN A 91 0.36 -10.25 -0.50
N GLY A 92 -0.61 -9.62 0.16
CA GLY A 92 -2.04 -9.82 -0.13
C GLY A 92 -2.74 -10.90 0.70
N THR A 93 -2.06 -11.59 1.63
CA THR A 93 -2.70 -12.48 2.62
C THR A 93 -2.88 -11.81 3.99
N ALA A 94 -3.77 -12.39 4.81
CA ALA A 94 -4.06 -11.88 6.16
C ALA A 94 -2.89 -12.05 7.13
N GLU A 95 -2.14 -13.14 6.99
CA GLU A 95 -0.98 -13.44 7.82
C GLU A 95 0.15 -12.46 7.53
N TYR A 96 0.39 -12.16 6.24
CA TYR A 96 1.35 -11.13 5.86
C TYR A 96 0.94 -9.76 6.40
N ALA A 97 -0.34 -9.39 6.23
CA ALA A 97 -0.82 -8.09 6.69
C ALA A 97 -0.75 -7.95 8.22
N THR A 98 -1.04 -9.01 8.96
CA THR A 98 -0.93 -9.06 10.43
C THR A 98 0.51 -8.86 10.87
N GLU A 99 1.45 -9.64 10.32
CA GLU A 99 2.87 -9.56 10.64
C GLU A 99 3.44 -8.16 10.38
N ILE A 100 3.17 -7.57 9.20
CA ILE A 100 3.66 -6.23 8.87
C ILE A 100 3.05 -5.17 9.79
N THR A 101 1.77 -5.30 10.13
CA THR A 101 1.11 -4.40 11.09
C THR A 101 1.80 -4.46 12.46
N GLU A 102 2.15 -5.65 12.96
CA GLU A 102 2.87 -5.81 14.23
C GLU A 102 4.26 -5.17 14.19
N LEU A 103 5.01 -5.32 13.11
CA LEU A 103 6.32 -4.72 12.94
C LEU A 103 6.26 -3.18 12.87
N MET A 104 5.24 -2.65 12.20
CA MET A 104 4.99 -1.21 12.14
C MET A 104 4.60 -0.65 13.52
N LEU A 105 3.92 -1.42 14.39
CA LEU A 105 3.64 -1.02 15.79
C LEU A 105 4.89 -0.97 16.67
N GLN A 106 5.90 -1.78 16.37
CA GLN A 106 7.18 -1.78 17.09
C GLN A 106 8.04 -0.56 16.73
N LYS A 107 7.68 0.20 15.67
CA LYS A 107 8.33 1.47 15.35
C LYS A 107 8.01 2.53 16.40
N GLY A 108 8.84 3.57 16.46
CA GLY A 108 8.70 4.66 17.41
C GLY A 108 7.30 5.30 17.37
N LYS A 109 6.72 5.53 18.56
CA LYS A 109 5.41 6.18 18.68
C LYS A 109 5.40 7.53 17.95
N GLY A 110 4.40 7.74 17.10
CA GLY A 110 4.25 8.99 16.33
C GLY A 110 4.83 8.95 14.92
N THR A 111 5.63 7.93 14.57
CA THR A 111 6.02 7.64 13.18
C THR A 111 4.78 7.33 12.32
N THR A 112 4.92 7.47 11.00
CA THR A 112 3.84 7.14 10.05
C THR A 112 3.46 5.67 10.10
N GLU A 113 4.46 4.79 10.28
CA GLU A 113 4.33 3.35 10.40
C GLU A 113 3.45 3.01 11.60
N TRP A 114 3.81 3.55 12.77
CA TRP A 114 3.05 3.34 13.99
C TRP A 114 1.61 3.88 13.89
N LYS A 115 1.41 5.05 13.25
CA LYS A 115 0.08 5.63 13.04
C LYS A 115 -0.78 4.77 12.12
N ALA A 116 -0.23 4.33 11.00
CA ALA A 116 -0.89 3.44 10.06
C ALA A 116 -1.30 2.12 10.72
N ALA A 117 -0.37 1.48 11.44
CA ALA A 117 -0.64 0.22 12.12
C ALA A 117 -1.70 0.36 13.23
N ARG A 118 -1.72 1.50 13.95
CA ARG A 118 -2.81 1.79 14.89
C ARG A 118 -4.15 2.00 14.20
N SER A 119 -4.19 2.59 13.02
CA SER A 119 -5.43 2.74 12.27
C SER A 119 -5.95 1.39 11.78
N ILE A 120 -5.08 0.51 11.28
CA ILE A 120 -5.40 -0.88 10.92
C ILE A 120 -5.98 -1.64 12.12
N ASN A 121 -5.30 -1.67 13.26
CA ASN A 121 -5.80 -2.34 14.47
C ASN A 121 -7.14 -1.76 14.97
N LYS A 122 -7.31 -0.44 14.88
CA LYS A 122 -8.58 0.22 15.22
C LYS A 122 -9.69 -0.24 14.28
N ALA A 123 -9.41 -0.36 12.98
CA ALA A 123 -10.36 -0.86 11.99
C ALA A 123 -10.76 -2.32 12.27
N MET A 124 -9.79 -3.20 12.52
CA MET A 124 -10.03 -4.60 12.90
C MET A 124 -10.97 -4.70 14.12
N ARG A 125 -10.62 -4.01 15.22
CA ARG A 125 -11.41 -4.03 16.46
C ARG A 125 -12.83 -3.50 16.27
N LYS A 126 -12.99 -2.47 15.43
CA LYS A 126 -14.30 -1.87 15.13
C LYS A 126 -15.05 -2.59 14.02
N LYS A 127 -14.50 -3.67 13.44
CA LYS A 127 -15.05 -4.37 12.28
C LYS A 127 -15.29 -3.41 11.09
N ARG A 128 -14.44 -2.40 10.93
CA ARG A 128 -14.40 -1.53 9.75
C ARG A 128 -13.76 -2.30 8.60
N PRO A 129 -14.19 -2.09 7.34
CA PRO A 129 -13.53 -2.69 6.20
C PRO A 129 -12.05 -2.34 6.13
N ILE A 130 -11.23 -3.33 5.78
CA ILE A 130 -9.82 -3.15 5.45
C ILE A 130 -9.63 -3.73 4.05
N ARG A 131 -9.19 -2.91 3.11
CA ARG A 131 -8.92 -3.33 1.73
C ARG A 131 -7.43 -3.47 1.53
N TYR A 132 -7.01 -4.59 0.93
CA TYR A 132 -5.63 -4.78 0.53
C TYR A 132 -5.55 -4.72 -0.98
N ILE A 133 -4.86 -3.71 -1.50
CA ILE A 133 -4.77 -3.43 -2.93
C ILE A 133 -3.34 -3.64 -3.36
N HIS A 134 -3.14 -4.49 -4.36
CA HIS A 134 -1.89 -4.56 -5.07
C HIS A 134 -2.04 -3.85 -6.40
N THR A 135 -1.10 -2.95 -6.69
CA THR A 135 -1.05 -2.25 -7.98
C THR A 135 0.22 -2.65 -8.71
N GLN A 136 0.09 -3.04 -9.97
CA GLN A 136 1.21 -3.32 -10.85
C GLN A 136 1.16 -2.39 -12.04
N THR A 137 2.20 -1.57 -12.19
CA THR A 137 2.26 -0.53 -13.20
C THR A 137 3.23 -0.93 -14.29
N ALA A 138 2.74 -1.12 -15.51
CA ALA A 138 3.64 -1.29 -16.66
C ALA A 138 4.37 0.04 -16.90
N ILE A 139 5.68 -0.02 -17.14
CA ILE A 139 6.51 1.16 -17.41
C ILE A 139 7.07 1.00 -18.82
N SER A 140 6.78 1.98 -19.68
CA SER A 140 7.33 2.03 -21.04
C SER A 140 8.80 2.45 -21.02
N ASP A 141 9.50 2.21 -22.14
CA ASP A 141 10.91 2.59 -22.31
C ASP A 141 11.12 4.10 -22.19
N GLU A 142 10.09 4.93 -22.41
CA GLU A 142 10.11 6.39 -22.21
C GLU A 142 9.80 6.82 -20.76
N GLY A 143 9.53 5.88 -19.85
CA GLY A 143 9.16 6.14 -18.46
C GLY A 143 7.71 6.60 -18.27
N ARG A 144 6.87 6.46 -19.30
CA ARG A 144 5.44 6.72 -19.19
C ARG A 144 4.73 5.51 -18.59
N VAL A 145 3.64 5.78 -17.88
CA VAL A 145 2.70 4.79 -17.35
C VAL A 145 1.52 4.64 -18.31
N PRO A 146 1.53 3.66 -19.24
CA PRO A 146 0.40 3.43 -20.12
C PRO A 146 -0.84 2.90 -19.38
N SER A 147 -0.65 2.14 -18.30
CA SER A 147 -1.74 1.49 -17.57
C SER A 147 -1.31 1.02 -16.17
N VAL A 148 -2.24 1.06 -15.22
CA VAL A 148 -2.11 0.42 -13.90
C VAL A 148 -3.03 -0.80 -13.84
N ASN A 149 -2.46 -1.96 -13.55
CA ASN A 149 -3.20 -3.19 -13.26
C ASN A 149 -3.46 -3.27 -11.76
N ILE A 150 -4.69 -3.59 -11.38
CA ILE A 150 -5.11 -3.64 -9.97
C ILE A 150 -5.52 -5.06 -9.64
N LYS A 151 -5.01 -5.58 -8.53
CA LYS A 151 -5.47 -6.80 -7.89
C LYS A 151 -5.89 -6.46 -6.47
N GLU A 152 -7.18 -6.51 -6.21
CA GLU A 152 -7.73 -6.37 -4.86
C GLU A 152 -7.75 -7.75 -4.20
N PHE A 153 -7.32 -7.81 -2.94
CA PHE A 153 -7.39 -9.00 -2.12
C PHE A 153 -8.38 -8.77 -0.98
N ASN A 154 -9.27 -9.73 -0.78
CA ASN A 154 -10.11 -9.78 0.41
C ASN A 154 -9.25 -10.36 1.53
N VAL A 155 -8.83 -9.50 2.44
CA VAL A 155 -8.01 -9.89 3.59
C VAL A 155 -8.89 -9.89 4.83
N GLU A 156 -9.32 -11.08 5.22
CA GLU A 156 -10.02 -11.28 6.49
C GLU A 156 -8.97 -11.48 7.58
N PHE A 157 -8.75 -10.43 8.37
CA PHE A 157 -7.87 -10.53 9.52
C PHE A 157 -8.52 -11.46 10.55
N GLY A 158 -7.87 -12.60 10.82
CA GLY A 158 -8.33 -13.55 11.82
C GLY A 158 -8.49 -12.89 13.18
N THR A 159 -9.64 -13.07 13.81
CA THR A 159 -9.86 -12.67 15.21
C THR A 159 -9.10 -13.66 16.09
N ASN A 160 -7.91 -13.27 16.56
CA ASN A 160 -7.33 -13.89 17.76
C ASN A 160 -7.92 -13.24 19.01
#